data_AF-A0A7J7FZQ2-F1
#
_entry.id   AF-A0A7J7FZQ2-F1
#
_cell.length_a   1.000
_cell.length_b   1.000
_cell.length_c   1.000
_cell.angle_alpha   90.00
_cell.angle_beta   90.00
_cell.angle_gamma   90.00
#
_symmetry.space_group_name_H-M   'P 1'
#
loop_
_entity.id
_entity.type
_entity.pdbx_description
1 polymer ?
#
loop_
_entity_poly.entity_id
_entity_poly.type
_entity_poly.pdbx_seq_one_letter_code
_entity_poly.pdbx_strand_id
1 'polypeptide(L)'
;MFLVLQTRQAFTPEQINEACYVDINSNKAVFDSLRNNPKVNYDGRCFAYKSKHALKDKNQLLILIRKFPEGIAVIDLKDAYPTVMEDLQALKAAGQIWLLSNFDSQEDIAYPNDPRVPIKVDDDLKLLFRGIELPRDMIDIEKVVQMDELVHKAKLYRTN
;
A
#
# COMPACT_ATOMS: atom_id res chain seq x y z
N MET A 1 13.55 0.03 -24.25
CA MET A 1 12.92 -0.29 -22.94
C MET A 1 12.93 0.88 -21.97
N PHE A 2 14.02 1.66 -21.88
CA PHE A 2 14.17 2.75 -20.89
C PHE A 2 13.17 3.91 -21.03
N LEU A 3 12.92 4.39 -22.25
CA LEU A 3 12.01 5.54 -22.51
C LEU A 3 10.57 5.30 -22.03
N VAL A 4 9.99 4.17 -22.44
CA VAL A 4 8.60 3.80 -22.11
C VAL A 4 8.45 3.53 -20.61
N LEU A 5 9.50 2.99 -19.96
CA LEU A 5 9.57 2.81 -18.51
C LEU A 5 9.63 4.16 -17.78
N GLN A 6 10.47 5.09 -18.21
CA GLN A 6 10.63 6.35 -17.49
C GLN A 6 9.42 7.28 -17.62
N THR A 7 8.91 7.41 -18.83
CA THR A 7 7.86 8.39 -19.14
C THR A 7 6.45 7.83 -18.94
N ARG A 8 6.29 6.50 -18.93
CA ARG A 8 4.98 5.81 -18.97
C ARG A 8 4.13 6.20 -20.18
N GLN A 9 4.73 6.77 -21.23
CA GLN A 9 4.06 7.15 -22.48
C GLN A 9 4.22 6.06 -23.54
N ALA A 10 3.32 6.09 -24.53
CA ALA A 10 3.40 5.22 -25.69
C ALA A 10 4.29 5.87 -26.76
N PHE A 11 5.19 5.10 -27.38
CA PHE A 11 6.08 5.60 -28.42
C PHE A 11 6.01 4.72 -29.67
N THR A 12 6.12 5.35 -30.84
CA THR A 12 6.28 4.61 -32.10
C THR A 12 7.71 4.08 -32.25
N PRO A 13 7.95 3.06 -33.09
CA PRO A 13 9.30 2.61 -33.44
C PRO A 13 10.22 3.74 -33.88
N GLU A 14 9.69 4.71 -34.64
CA GLU A 14 10.42 5.86 -35.17
C GLU A 14 10.84 6.81 -34.06
N GLN A 15 9.94 7.12 -33.12
CA GLN A 15 10.27 7.96 -31.96
C GLN A 15 11.31 7.30 -31.05
N ILE A 16 11.25 5.98 -30.90
CA ILE A 16 12.27 5.24 -30.15
C ILE A 16 13.61 5.26 -30.92
N ASN A 17 13.58 5.17 -32.24
CA ASN A 17 14.78 5.30 -33.06
C ASN A 17 15.40 6.70 -32.94
N GLU A 18 14.61 7.76 -32.99
CA GLU A 18 15.10 9.13 -32.79
C GLU A 18 15.73 9.34 -31.40
N ALA A 19 15.11 8.81 -30.36
CA ALA A 19 15.54 9.05 -28.98
C ALA A 19 16.64 8.08 -28.49
N CYS A 20 16.73 6.87 -29.05
CA CYS A 20 17.70 5.85 -28.64
C CYS A 20 18.69 5.44 -29.75
N TYR A 21 18.56 5.95 -30.97
CA TYR A 21 19.31 5.53 -32.16
C TYR A 21 19.23 4.02 -32.44
N VAL A 22 18.09 3.42 -32.09
CA VAL A 22 17.80 1.99 -32.31
C VAL A 22 16.66 1.86 -33.30
N ASP A 23 16.96 1.38 -34.51
CA ASP A 23 15.95 1.04 -35.49
C ASP A 23 15.28 -0.31 -35.14
N ILE A 24 14.14 -0.21 -34.48
CA ILE A 24 13.34 -1.37 -34.06
C ILE A 24 12.74 -2.09 -35.28
N ASN A 25 12.39 -1.36 -36.35
CA ASN A 25 11.75 -1.95 -37.53
C ASN A 25 12.76 -2.78 -38.34
N SER A 26 13.99 -2.30 -38.46
CA SER A 26 15.06 -3.03 -39.16
C SER A 26 15.67 -4.16 -38.31
N ASN A 27 15.50 -4.12 -36.98
CA ASN A 27 16.03 -5.14 -36.07
C ASN A 27 14.92 -6.04 -35.49
N LYS A 28 14.62 -7.13 -36.22
CA LYS A 28 13.61 -8.12 -35.84
C LYS A 28 13.83 -8.69 -34.43
N ALA A 29 15.07 -8.92 -34.00
CA ALA A 29 15.36 -9.47 -32.68
C ALA A 29 14.95 -8.51 -31.56
N VAL A 30 15.18 -7.20 -31.74
CA VAL A 30 14.76 -6.17 -30.78
C VAL A 30 13.24 -6.01 -30.77
N PHE A 31 12.60 -5.99 -31.94
CA PHE A 31 11.14 -5.93 -32.05
C PHE A 31 10.47 -7.12 -31.34
N ASP A 32 10.92 -8.34 -31.63
CA ASP A 32 10.37 -9.56 -31.03
C ASP A 32 10.62 -9.60 -29.51
N SER A 33 11.80 -9.15 -29.05
CA SER A 33 12.11 -9.05 -27.62
C SER A 33 11.22 -8.05 -26.88
N LEU A 34 10.91 -6.90 -27.50
CA LEU A 34 10.00 -5.91 -26.93
C LEU A 34 8.56 -6.40 -26.91
N ARG A 35 8.12 -7.03 -28.00
CA ARG A 35 6.77 -7.58 -28.13
C ARG A 35 6.51 -8.72 -27.16
N ASN A 36 7.50 -9.54 -26.87
CA ASN A 36 7.39 -10.67 -25.94
C ASN A 36 7.63 -10.27 -24.47
N ASN A 37 7.96 -9.01 -24.19
CA ASN A 37 8.20 -8.56 -22.83
C ASN A 37 6.86 -8.40 -22.07
N PRO A 38 6.66 -9.07 -20.93
CA PRO A 38 5.39 -9.02 -20.19
C PRO A 38 5.05 -7.62 -19.64
N LYS A 39 6.03 -6.72 -19.54
CA LYS A 39 5.88 -5.33 -19.10
C LYS A 39 5.72 -4.33 -20.25
N VAL A 40 5.62 -4.80 -21.50
CA VAL A 40 5.42 -3.97 -22.68
C VAL A 40 4.16 -4.42 -23.40
N ASN A 41 3.33 -3.47 -23.78
CA ASN A 41 2.19 -3.69 -24.65
C ASN A 41 2.49 -3.08 -26.02
N TYR A 42 2.18 -3.81 -27.09
CA TYR A 42 2.28 -3.32 -28.46
C TYR A 42 0.91 -3.43 -29.13
N ASP A 43 0.36 -2.29 -29.54
CA ASP A 43 -0.99 -2.20 -30.14
C ASP A 43 -1.00 -2.29 -31.67
N GLY A 44 0.15 -2.58 -32.29
CA GLY A 44 0.34 -2.59 -33.74
C GLY A 44 0.91 -1.28 -34.30
N ARG A 45 1.01 -0.22 -33.47
CA ARG A 45 1.62 1.06 -33.86
C ARG A 45 2.62 1.57 -32.82
N CYS A 46 2.29 1.48 -31.54
CA CYS A 46 3.07 2.03 -30.44
C CYS A 46 3.41 0.97 -29.39
N PHE A 47 4.58 1.15 -28.77
CA PHE A 47 4.98 0.42 -27.57
C PHE A 47 4.65 1.25 -26.33
N ALA A 48 3.89 0.67 -25.40
CA ALA A 48 3.51 1.26 -24.13
C ALA A 48 3.93 0.37 -22.95
N TYR A 49 4.16 0.97 -21.79
CA TYR A 49 4.50 0.21 -20.59
C TYR A 49 3.24 -0.41 -19.99
N LYS A 50 3.35 -1.67 -19.55
CA LYS A 50 2.28 -2.42 -18.89
C LYS A 50 2.65 -2.61 -17.42
N SER A 51 2.12 -1.76 -16.56
CA SER A 51 2.16 -1.95 -15.10
C SER A 51 1.19 -3.05 -14.68
N LYS A 52 1.37 -3.59 -13.47
CA LYS A 52 0.45 -4.60 -12.91
C LYS A 52 -0.94 -4.02 -12.65
N HIS A 53 -0.98 -2.77 -12.22
CA HIS A 53 -2.20 -1.98 -12.06
C HIS A 53 -2.13 -0.75 -12.95
N ALA A 54 -3.09 -0.60 -13.86
CA ALA A 54 -3.16 0.51 -14.82
C ALA A 54 -3.71 1.80 -14.15
N LEU A 55 -2.99 2.28 -13.13
CA LEU A 55 -3.34 3.50 -12.39
C LEU A 55 -2.76 4.73 -13.09
N LYS A 56 -3.51 5.83 -13.09
CA LYS A 56 -3.06 7.10 -13.70
C LYS A 56 -2.74 8.20 -12.69
N ASP A 57 -3.30 8.11 -11.48
CA ASP A 57 -3.27 9.18 -10.49
C ASP A 57 -3.48 8.66 -9.07
N LYS A 58 -3.24 9.57 -8.09
CA LYS A 58 -3.42 9.34 -6.65
C LYS A 58 -4.83 8.87 -6.26
N ASN A 59 -5.88 9.35 -6.93
CA ASN A 59 -7.26 9.01 -6.58
C ASN A 59 -7.53 7.54 -6.94
N GLN A 60 -7.08 7.11 -8.12
CA GLN A 60 -7.18 5.72 -8.54
C GLN A 60 -6.36 4.79 -7.65
N LEU A 61 -5.17 5.23 -7.22
CA LEU A 61 -4.34 4.51 -6.25
C LEU A 61 -5.09 4.28 -4.93
N LEU A 62 -5.69 5.33 -4.36
CA LEU A 62 -6.44 5.22 -3.11
C LEU A 62 -7.68 4.31 -3.25
N ILE A 63 -8.40 4.43 -4.37
CA ILE A 63 -9.54 3.56 -4.67
C ILE A 63 -9.10 2.10 -4.77
N LEU A 64 -7.96 1.83 -5.42
CA LEU A 64 -7.42 0.49 -5.53
C LEU A 64 -7.08 -0.06 -4.14
N ILE A 65 -6.28 0.65 -3.34
CA ILE A 65 -5.87 0.18 -2.01
C ILE A 65 -7.09 -0.14 -1.12
N ARG A 66 -8.15 0.67 -1.19
CA ARG A 66 -9.40 0.42 -0.45
C ARG A 66 -10.18 -0.83 -0.87
N LYS A 67 -9.96 -1.34 -2.08
CA LYS A 67 -10.58 -2.58 -2.57
C LYS A 67 -9.86 -3.84 -2.09
N PHE A 68 -8.62 -3.73 -1.63
CA PHE A 68 -7.77 -4.83 -1.18
C PHE A 68 -7.51 -4.69 0.32
N PRO A 69 -8.44 -5.12 1.19
CA PRO A 69 -8.26 -5.04 2.65
C PRO A 69 -7.03 -5.82 3.15
N GLU A 70 -6.59 -6.84 2.42
CA GLU A 70 -5.38 -7.63 2.65
C GLU A 70 -4.08 -6.87 2.33
N GLY A 71 -4.18 -5.68 1.74
CA GLY A 71 -3.05 -4.85 1.36
C GLY A 71 -2.45 -5.21 0.00
N ILE A 72 -1.65 -4.28 -0.53
CA ILE A 72 -0.98 -4.41 -1.83
C ILE A 72 0.51 -4.15 -1.65
N ALA A 73 1.36 -5.05 -2.15
CA ALA A 73 2.80 -4.87 -2.11
C ALA A 73 3.22 -3.63 -2.91
N VAL A 74 4.07 -2.77 -2.35
CA VAL A 74 4.52 -1.54 -3.02
C VAL A 74 5.28 -1.85 -4.31
N ILE A 75 5.93 -3.01 -4.43
CA ILE A 75 6.57 -3.46 -5.67
C ILE A 75 5.61 -3.57 -6.86
N ASP A 76 4.34 -3.85 -6.60
CA ASP A 76 3.27 -3.95 -7.60
C ASP A 76 2.67 -2.60 -7.98
N LEU A 77 2.95 -1.57 -7.18
CA LEU A 77 2.44 -0.20 -7.36
C LEU A 77 3.51 0.76 -7.89
N LYS A 78 4.79 0.55 -7.55
CA LYS A 78 5.89 1.50 -7.77
C LYS A 78 6.13 1.89 -9.23
N ASP A 79 5.61 1.12 -10.18
CA ASP A 79 5.77 1.34 -11.61
C ASP A 79 4.48 1.77 -12.32
N ALA A 80 3.39 2.02 -11.58
CA ALA A 80 2.10 2.36 -12.15
C ALA A 80 2.09 3.72 -12.85
N TYR A 81 2.61 4.76 -12.20
CA TYR A 81 2.78 6.09 -12.76
C TYR A 81 3.95 6.83 -12.07
N PRO A 82 4.50 7.92 -12.66
CA PRO A 82 5.78 8.49 -12.23
C PRO A 82 5.84 8.94 -10.76
N THR A 83 4.76 9.53 -10.24
CA THR A 83 4.70 10.13 -8.89
C THR A 83 4.10 9.20 -7.84
N VAL A 84 4.00 7.90 -8.13
CA VAL A 84 3.27 6.95 -7.26
C VAL A 84 3.90 6.83 -5.88
N MET A 85 5.22 6.97 -5.77
CA MET A 85 5.92 6.88 -4.49
C MET A 85 5.67 8.11 -3.62
N GLU A 86 5.67 9.32 -4.20
CA GLU A 86 5.30 10.54 -3.49
C GLU A 86 3.84 10.49 -3.04
N ASP A 87 2.96 9.98 -3.90
CA ASP A 87 1.54 9.84 -3.59
C ASP A 87 1.26 8.84 -2.48
N LEU A 88 1.97 7.70 -2.45
CA LEU A 88 1.91 6.74 -1.35
C LEU A 88 2.31 7.39 -0.02
N GLN A 89 3.40 8.16 0.00
CA GLN A 89 3.82 8.89 1.20
C GLN A 89 2.80 9.96 1.59
N ALA A 90 2.23 10.69 0.62
CA ALA A 90 1.21 11.70 0.88
C ALA A 90 -0.09 11.08 1.44
N LEU A 91 -0.50 9.90 0.95
CA LEU A 91 -1.65 9.16 1.46
C LEU A 91 -1.40 8.65 2.88
N LYS A 92 -0.18 8.17 3.17
CA LYS A 92 0.24 7.77 4.53
C LYS A 92 0.20 8.97 5.49
N ALA A 93 0.78 10.09 5.08
CA ALA A 93 0.81 11.32 5.88
C ALA A 93 -0.60 11.87 6.14
N ALA A 94 -1.51 11.73 5.17
CA ALA A 94 -2.93 12.06 5.33
C ALA A 94 -3.71 11.04 6.16
N GLY A 95 -3.08 9.95 6.62
CA GLY A 95 -3.72 8.89 7.40
C GLY A 95 -4.76 8.10 6.60
N GLN A 96 -4.71 8.13 5.27
CA GLN A 96 -5.68 7.42 4.42
C GLN A 96 -5.27 5.97 4.13
N ILE A 97 -3.98 5.67 4.29
CA ILE A 97 -3.40 4.33 4.15
C ILE A 97 -2.36 4.11 5.26
N TRP A 98 -2.02 2.85 5.51
CA TRP A 98 -0.83 2.46 6.25
C TRP A 98 0.21 1.87 5.29
N LEU A 99 1.48 2.22 5.49
CA LEU A 99 2.62 1.55 4.86
C LEU A 99 3.37 0.81 5.94
N LEU A 100 3.32 -0.53 5.88
CA LEU A 100 3.95 -1.42 6.84
C LEU A 100 5.03 -2.23 6.15
N SER A 101 6.24 -2.17 6.69
CA SER A 101 7.36 -2.98 6.20
C SER A 101 7.21 -4.41 6.72
N ASN A 102 7.23 -5.39 5.82
CA ASN A 102 7.34 -6.77 6.24
C ASN A 102 8.78 -7.06 6.67
N PHE A 103 8.98 -7.44 7.95
CA PHE A 103 10.30 -7.64 8.54
C PHE A 103 11.14 -8.70 7.79
N ASP A 104 10.49 -9.68 7.17
CA ASP A 104 11.16 -10.78 6.47
C ASP A 104 11.55 -10.44 5.02
N SER A 105 10.73 -9.65 4.30
CA SER A 105 10.94 -9.39 2.87
C SER A 105 11.50 -8.01 2.54
N GLN A 106 11.60 -7.10 3.52
CA GLN A 106 11.93 -5.68 3.32
C GLN A 106 11.02 -4.95 2.33
N GLU A 107 9.91 -5.57 1.91
CA GLU A 107 8.94 -4.94 1.02
C GLU A 107 7.83 -4.29 1.85
N ASP A 108 7.57 -3.01 1.56
CA ASP A 108 6.45 -2.30 2.14
C ASP A 108 5.13 -2.80 1.52
N ILE A 109 4.11 -2.94 2.37
CA ILE A 109 2.74 -3.27 1.97
C ILE A 109 1.83 -2.08 2.31
N ALA A 110 1.03 -1.66 1.34
CA ALA A 110 0.04 -0.60 1.47
C ALA A 110 -1.33 -1.17 1.86
N TYR A 111 -1.81 -0.80 3.04
CA TYR A 111 -3.12 -1.17 3.57
C TYR A 111 -4.06 0.03 3.60
N PRO A 112 -5.37 -0.14 3.37
CA PRO A 112 -6.32 0.94 3.58
C PRO A 112 -6.44 1.30 5.05
N ASN A 113 -6.48 2.60 5.37
CA ASN A 113 -6.85 3.08 6.70
C ASN A 113 -8.23 3.73 6.62
N ASP A 114 -9.16 3.30 7.47
CA ASP A 114 -10.51 3.86 7.50
C ASP A 114 -10.50 5.21 8.23
N PRO A 115 -10.73 6.33 7.53
CA PRO A 115 -10.70 7.66 8.15
C PRO A 115 -11.89 7.90 9.09
N ARG A 116 -12.86 6.99 9.18
CA ARG A 116 -13.99 7.08 10.11
C ARG A 116 -13.62 6.70 11.54
N VAL A 117 -12.45 6.09 11.75
CA VAL A 117 -12.03 5.60 13.06
C VAL A 117 -10.67 6.21 13.50
N PRO A 118 -10.49 7.55 13.51
CA PRO A 118 -9.27 8.14 14.04
C PRO A 118 -9.32 8.13 15.57
N ILE A 119 -8.85 7.04 16.19
CA ILE A 119 -8.66 7.00 17.65
C ILE A 119 -7.26 7.51 17.95
N LYS A 120 -7.16 8.78 18.33
CA LYS A 120 -5.92 9.34 18.86
C LYS A 120 -5.80 8.92 20.32
N VAL A 121 -4.74 8.19 20.65
CA VAL A 121 -4.41 7.79 22.03
C VAL A 121 -3.11 8.50 22.41
N ASP A 122 -3.12 9.20 23.53
CA ASP A 122 -1.94 9.87 24.07
C ASP A 122 -0.88 8.85 24.53
N ASP A 123 0.39 9.26 24.52
CA ASP A 123 1.49 8.34 24.81
C ASP A 123 1.46 7.83 26.26
N ASP A 124 0.99 8.64 27.21
CA ASP A 124 0.79 8.23 28.60
C ASP A 124 -0.28 7.15 28.73
N LEU A 125 -1.36 7.24 27.95
CA LEU A 125 -2.40 6.20 27.89
C LEU A 125 -1.86 4.90 27.28
N LYS A 126 -1.00 4.99 26.25
CA LYS A 126 -0.33 3.81 25.68
C LYS A 126 0.61 3.17 26.71
N LEU A 127 1.34 3.97 27.47
CA LEU A 127 2.24 3.49 28.51
C LEU A 127 1.47 2.80 29.63
N LEU A 128 0.39 3.44 30.10
CA LEU A 128 -0.50 2.86 31.10
C LEU A 128 -1.06 1.52 30.62
N PHE A 129 -1.58 1.47 29.39
CA PHE A 129 -2.15 0.25 28.82
C PHE A 129 -1.13 -0.89 28.73
N ARG A 130 0.11 -0.59 28.33
CA ARG A 130 1.21 -1.59 28.27
C ARG A 130 1.69 -2.04 29.65
N GLY A 131 1.51 -1.21 30.67
CA GLY A 131 1.86 -1.52 32.06
C GLY A 131 0.82 -2.36 32.79
N ILE A 132 -0.37 -2.58 32.20
CA ILE A 132 -1.38 -3.47 32.77
C ILE A 132 -0.88 -4.91 32.66
N GLU A 133 -0.56 -5.53 33.80
CA GLU A 133 -0.27 -6.96 33.87
C GLU A 133 -1.55 -7.75 33.63
N LEU A 134 -1.64 -8.42 32.48
CA LEU A 134 -2.76 -9.31 32.20
C LEU A 134 -2.56 -10.65 32.95
N PRO A 135 -3.61 -11.18 33.60
CA PRO A 135 -3.57 -12.52 34.16
C PRO A 135 -3.21 -13.53 33.07
N ARG A 136 -2.30 -14.45 33.39
CA ARG A 136 -1.78 -15.43 32.41
C ARG A 136 -2.77 -16.56 32.12
N ASP A 137 -3.69 -16.79 33.05
CA ASP A 137 -4.70 -17.84 32.98
C ASP A 137 -6.11 -17.26 32.84
N MET A 138 -6.90 -17.87 31.95
CA MET A 138 -8.26 -17.43 31.61
C MET A 138 -9.21 -17.45 32.82
N ILE A 139 -8.99 -18.37 33.77
CA ILE A 139 -9.75 -18.49 35.02
C ILE A 139 -9.54 -17.27 35.93
N ASP A 140 -8.34 -16.70 35.92
CA ASP A 140 -8.02 -15.53 36.75
C ASP A 140 -8.58 -14.25 36.15
N ILE A 141 -8.74 -14.17 34.82
CA ILE A 141 -9.43 -13.08 34.15
C ILE A 141 -10.90 -13.00 34.60
N GLU A 142 -11.63 -14.12 34.59
CA GLU A 142 -13.04 -14.14 35.02
C GLU A 142 -13.21 -13.73 36.49
N LYS A 143 -12.30 -14.18 37.37
CA LYS A 143 -12.32 -13.80 38.79
C LYS A 143 -12.04 -12.30 38.98
N VAL A 144 -11.05 -11.75 38.28
CA VAL A 144 -10.73 -10.31 38.36
C VAL A 144 -11.91 -9.46 37.88
N VAL A 145 -12.53 -9.83 36.76
CA VAL A 145 -13.70 -9.13 36.22
C VAL A 145 -14.90 -9.19 37.18
N GLN A 146 -15.17 -10.36 37.77
CA GLN A 146 -16.25 -10.51 38.75
C GLN A 146 -15.99 -9.70 40.03
N MET A 147 -14.74 -9.66 40.51
CA MET A 147 -14.38 -8.88 41.70
C MET A 147 -14.53 -7.38 41.46
N ASP A 148 -14.11 -6.87 40.29
CA ASP A 148 -14.27 -5.46 39.95
C ASP A 148 -15.75 -5.06 39.80
N GLU A 149 -16.59 -5.92 39.21
CA GLU A 149 -18.04 -5.70 39.20
C GLU A 149 -18.63 -5.60 40.61
N LEU A 150 -18.20 -6.48 41.52
CA LEU A 150 -18.69 -6.52 42.89
C LEU A 150 -18.25 -5.28 43.68
N VAL A 151 -17.01 -4.82 43.49
CA VAL A 151 -16.48 -3.58 44.08
C VAL A 151 -17.23 -2.36 43.55
N HIS A 152 -17.56 -2.34 42.25
CA HIS A 152 -18.34 -1.26 41.65
C HIS A 152 -19.77 -1.22 42.20
N LYS A 153 -20.45 -2.37 42.27
CA LYS A 153 -21.78 -2.50 42.89
C LYS A 153 -21.76 -2.06 44.36
N ALA A 154 -20.76 -2.48 45.13
CA ALA A 154 -20.64 -2.11 46.56
C ALA A 154 -20.44 -0.60 46.79
N LYS A 155 -19.78 0.11 45.88
CA LYS A 155 -19.63 1.58 45.94
C LYS A 155 -20.96 2.31 45.68
N LEU A 156 -21.78 1.79 44.76
CA LEU A 156 -23.13 2.31 44.48
C LEU A 156 -24.10 2.12 45.66
N TYR A 157 -24.01 1.02 46.41
CA TYR A 157 -24.86 0.80 47.58
C TYR A 157 -24.45 1.60 48.83
N ARG A 158 -23.25 2.21 48.84
CA ARG A 158 -22.76 3.06 49.95
C ARG A 158 -23.08 4.55 49.79
N THR A 159 -23.70 4.94 48.69
CA THR A 159 -24.04 6.34 48.36
C THR A 159 -25.55 6.64 48.39
N ASN A 160 -26.38 5.69 48.85
CA ASN A 160 -27.77 5.90 49.28
C ASN A 160 -27.88 5.77 50.80
#